data_AF-A0A182PH09-F1
#
_entry.id   AF-A0A182PH09-F1
#
_cell.length_a   1.000
_cell.length_b   1.000
_cell.length_c   1.000
_cell.angle_alpha   90.00
_cell.angle_beta   90.00
_cell.angle_gamma   90.00
#
_symmetry.space_group_name_H-M   'P 1'
#
loop_
_entity.id
_entity.type
_entity.pdbx_description
1 polymer ?
#
loop_
_entity_poly.entity_id
_entity_poly.type
_entity_poly.pdbx_seq_one_letter_code
_entity_poly.pdbx_strand_id
1 'polypeptide(L)'
;MLNTFSVLSPHLKFKYKFVTIDNLAFKFHYRATFIILLVCTLLVTSRQYIGEHIRCITGGSIPEHVINTFCFFTTTFTVIRHYNESMLQKGVLPHPGVGPMYTEDPVKHHAYYQWVPFILFLQALTFYAPHLLWRVSEGGRLKNLVDGLHMAHLSEHYTAKSNLTFGPKCTLLSRDTVDAKLATVKREFSNHFLVHRHWAARHILCEVLNLLNCILQIVFTNVFLGRKFWNLGPSFLEEDFTGKMDVLDTVFPKVTKCHFYKYGPTGSIQKHDALCIMALNVINEKIFTFLWFWYLVLFCVSVLAILWRTLTLILHNRSYKFTALILSFASPGRLNPQDMAIITLRLRFTEWLFLYYLAKNMDAHLFRKVLRQITDELRHPNELESEDDHDDREGIDTVDGLGPGGDDSDIAMVKLRYEPEHKKA
;
A
#
# COMPACT_ATOMS: atom_id res chain seq x y z
N MET A 1 23.81 -0.10 17.48
CA MET A 1 22.43 0.15 16.97
C MET A 1 22.36 0.51 15.47
N LEU A 2 23.46 0.78 14.75
CA LEU A 2 23.41 1.11 13.32
C LEU A 2 23.31 -0.11 12.37
N ASN A 3 23.71 -1.30 12.80
CA ASN A 3 23.64 -2.50 11.95
C ASN A 3 22.21 -3.02 11.73
N THR A 4 21.27 -2.77 12.63
CA THR A 4 19.84 -3.08 12.43
C THR A 4 19.22 -2.24 11.30
N PHE A 5 19.73 -1.05 11.04
CA PHE A 5 19.29 -0.21 9.91
C PHE A 5 19.88 -0.64 8.57
N SER A 6 20.90 -1.51 8.53
CA SER A 6 21.49 -1.99 7.26
C SER A 6 20.47 -2.76 6.40
N VAL A 7 19.56 -3.50 7.05
CA VAL A 7 18.47 -4.25 6.40
C VAL A 7 17.38 -3.31 5.86
N LEU A 8 17.14 -2.19 6.54
CA LEU A 8 16.17 -1.15 6.11
C LEU A 8 16.76 -0.13 5.13
N SER A 9 18.07 0.06 5.12
CA SER A 9 18.79 0.98 4.24
C SER A 9 18.43 0.83 2.76
N PRO A 10 18.36 -0.40 2.16
CA PRO A 10 17.93 -0.55 0.77
C PRO A 10 16.47 -0.16 0.51
N HIS A 11 15.60 -0.19 1.52
CA HIS A 11 14.20 0.23 1.43
C HIS A 11 14.00 1.73 1.69
N LEU A 12 14.90 2.36 2.47
CA LEU A 12 14.94 3.79 2.74
C LEU A 12 15.63 4.58 1.61
N LYS A 13 16.57 3.96 0.88
CA LYS A 13 17.20 4.59 -0.28
C LYS A 13 16.15 4.87 -1.35
N PHE A 14 15.95 6.16 -1.66
CA PHE A 14 15.20 6.63 -2.82
C PHE A 14 15.97 6.24 -4.10
N LYS A 15 16.02 4.95 -4.42
CA LYS A 15 16.47 4.50 -5.74
C LYS A 15 15.37 4.87 -6.73
N TYR A 16 15.71 5.69 -7.71
CA TYR A 16 14.86 5.90 -8.87
C TYR A 16 14.62 4.54 -9.53
N LYS A 17 13.40 4.02 -9.42
CA LYS A 17 13.01 2.81 -10.14
C LYS A 17 12.75 3.22 -11.58
N PHE A 18 13.51 2.67 -12.52
CA PHE A 18 13.36 2.92 -13.96
C PHE A 18 11.98 2.52 -14.48
N VAL A 19 11.32 1.52 -13.86
CA VAL A 19 9.98 1.05 -14.23
C VAL A 19 9.02 1.27 -13.06
N THR A 20 7.94 2.00 -13.32
CA THR A 20 6.84 2.30 -12.41
C THR A 20 5.67 1.35 -12.63
N ILE A 21 5.61 0.30 -11.79
CA ILE A 21 4.47 -0.63 -11.70
C ILE A 21 3.42 -0.18 -10.68
N ASP A 22 3.71 0.87 -9.90
CA ASP A 22 2.93 1.27 -8.73
C ASP A 22 2.09 2.54 -8.99
N ASN A 23 0.88 2.58 -8.43
CA ASN A 23 0.07 3.79 -8.34
C ASN A 23 0.47 4.69 -7.18
N LEU A 24 0.01 5.95 -7.22
CA LEU A 24 0.23 6.90 -6.14
C LEU A 24 -0.30 6.35 -4.81
N ALA A 25 -1.52 5.79 -4.80
CA ALA A 25 -2.09 5.17 -3.61
C ALA A 25 -1.19 4.07 -3.02
N PHE A 26 -0.64 3.16 -3.84
CA PHE A 26 0.33 2.16 -3.35
C PHE A 26 1.53 2.82 -2.66
N LYS A 27 2.11 3.87 -3.26
CA LYS A 27 3.26 4.59 -2.68
C LYS A 27 2.91 5.20 -1.30
N PHE A 28 1.69 5.69 -1.11
CA PHE A 28 1.24 6.17 0.20
C PHE A 28 1.15 5.04 1.24
N HIS A 29 0.64 3.85 0.86
CA HIS A 29 0.56 2.69 1.76
C HIS A 29 1.92 2.08 2.08
N TYR A 30 2.58 1.48 1.09
CA TYR A 30 3.77 0.65 1.38
C TYR A 30 5.03 1.47 1.68
N ARG A 31 5.09 2.74 1.25
CA ARG A 31 6.29 3.56 1.38
C ARG A 31 6.13 4.62 2.44
N ALA A 32 5.17 5.54 2.30
CA ALA A 32 5.00 6.63 3.26
C ALA A 32 4.56 6.10 4.62
N THR A 33 3.47 5.32 4.67
CA THR A 33 2.92 4.78 5.94
C THR A 33 3.88 3.80 6.61
N PHE A 34 4.54 2.94 5.83
CA PHE A 34 5.58 2.04 6.36
C PHE A 34 6.71 2.81 7.05
N ILE A 35 7.25 3.84 6.41
CA ILE A 35 8.33 4.66 6.98
C ILE A 35 7.83 5.40 8.22
N ILE A 36 6.64 6.00 8.16
CA ILE A 36 6.02 6.69 9.30
C ILE A 36 5.89 5.76 10.51
N LEU A 37 5.30 4.58 10.33
CA LEU A 37 5.09 3.63 11.43
C LEU A 37 6.40 3.09 11.99
N LEU A 38 7.43 2.89 11.16
CA LEU A 38 8.76 2.52 11.62
C LEU A 38 9.43 3.64 12.43
N VAL A 39 9.31 4.89 11.99
CA VAL A 39 9.81 6.04 12.74
C VAL A 39 9.08 6.15 14.08
N CYS A 40 7.74 6.00 14.10
CA CYS A 40 6.97 5.96 15.35
C CYS A 40 7.42 4.82 16.26
N THR A 41 7.63 3.62 15.72
CA THR A 41 8.14 2.46 16.48
C THR A 41 9.49 2.78 17.13
N LEU A 42 10.44 3.32 16.35
CA LEU A 42 11.76 3.71 16.84
C LEU A 42 11.67 4.77 17.94
N LEU A 43 10.81 5.77 17.75
CA LEU A 43 10.61 6.85 18.70
C LEU A 43 10.11 6.30 20.05
N VAL A 44 9.08 5.46 20.06
CA VAL A 44 8.55 4.85 21.31
C VAL A 44 9.60 3.97 22.00
N THR A 45 10.46 3.28 21.24
CA THR A 45 11.53 2.45 21.82
C THR A 45 12.75 3.24 22.32
N SER A 46 12.86 4.52 21.97
CA SER A 46 14.08 5.29 22.23
C SER A 46 14.16 5.82 23.66
N ARG A 47 14.80 5.04 24.54
CA ARG A 47 15.06 5.43 25.94
C ARG A 47 15.94 6.66 26.10
N GLN A 48 16.86 6.91 25.16
CA GLN A 48 17.85 7.98 25.29
C GLN A 48 17.26 9.40 25.21
N TYR A 49 16.14 9.58 24.50
CA TYR A 49 15.47 10.88 24.38
C TYR A 49 14.36 11.08 25.41
N ILE A 50 13.78 9.99 25.91
CA ILE A 50 12.55 10.01 26.73
C ILE A 50 12.88 9.83 28.23
N GLY A 51 14.05 9.26 28.55
CA GLY A 51 14.40 8.84 29.89
C GLY A 51 13.76 7.50 30.27
N GLU A 52 13.51 7.29 31.56
CA GLU A 52 12.80 6.10 32.04
C GLU A 52 11.31 6.16 31.67
N HIS A 53 10.76 5.05 31.17
CA HIS A 53 9.38 4.98 30.68
C HIS A 53 8.33 5.31 31.77
N ILE A 54 8.65 4.98 33.02
CA ILE A 54 7.82 5.23 34.20
C ILE A 54 8.71 5.74 35.33
N ARG A 55 8.25 6.78 36.03
CA ARG A 55 8.89 7.31 37.25
C ARG A 55 7.86 7.30 38.37
N CYS A 56 8.08 6.50 39.40
CA CYS A 56 7.16 6.36 40.52
C CYS A 56 7.69 7.08 41.76
N ILE A 57 6.83 7.89 42.36
CA ILE A 57 7.10 8.60 43.61
C ILE A 57 6.67 7.67 44.75
N THR A 58 7.64 7.28 45.58
CA THR A 58 7.39 6.59 46.84
C THR A 58 8.12 7.29 47.97
N GLY A 59 7.53 7.33 49.17
CA GLY A 59 8.05 8.06 50.33
C GLY A 59 9.35 7.47 50.94
N GLY A 60 10.34 7.11 50.12
CA GLY A 60 11.70 6.75 50.53
C GLY A 60 11.93 5.33 51.05
N SER A 61 10.87 4.55 51.32
CA SER A 61 11.02 3.22 51.94
C SER A 61 11.43 2.08 50.99
N ILE A 62 11.47 2.32 49.67
CA ILE A 62 11.78 1.34 48.62
C ILE A 62 12.71 2.00 47.60
N PRO A 63 13.78 1.32 47.13
CA PRO A 63 14.63 1.85 46.06
C PRO A 63 13.83 2.16 44.79
N GLU A 64 14.02 3.35 44.22
CA GLU A 64 13.25 3.83 43.05
C GLU A 64 13.32 2.88 41.85
N HIS A 65 14.48 2.31 41.57
CA HIS A 65 14.65 1.41 40.43
C HIS A 65 13.78 0.15 40.55
N VAL A 66 13.61 -0.39 41.76
CA VAL A 66 12.81 -1.60 42.01
C VAL A 66 11.33 -1.31 41.76
N ILE A 67 10.83 -0.20 42.31
CA ILE A 67 9.42 0.16 42.15
C ILE A 67 9.09 0.60 40.73
N ASN A 68 9.98 1.35 40.06
CA ASN A 68 9.80 1.73 38.66
C ASN A 68 9.73 0.48 37.78
N THR A 69 10.62 -0.49 38.00
CA THR A 69 10.63 -1.73 37.23
C THR A 69 9.39 -2.58 37.53
N PHE A 70 9.03 -2.73 38.80
CA PHE A 70 7.83 -3.48 39.20
C PHE A 70 6.56 -2.88 38.61
N CYS A 71 6.36 -1.56 38.75
CA CYS A 71 5.18 -0.86 38.25
C CYS A 71 5.20 -0.68 36.72
N PHE A 72 6.36 -0.86 36.07
CA PHE A 72 6.41 -0.94 34.62
C PHE A 72 5.86 -2.28 34.11
N PHE A 73 6.26 -3.40 34.73
CA PHE A 73 5.83 -4.74 34.31
C PHE A 73 4.44 -5.11 34.86
N THR A 74 4.13 -4.66 36.07
CA THR A 74 2.81 -4.80 36.69
C THR A 74 1.92 -3.67 36.19
N THR A 75 0.69 -4.00 35.79
CA THR A 75 -0.23 -3.01 35.24
C THR A 75 -0.49 -1.87 36.23
N THR A 76 -0.39 -0.62 35.78
CA THR A 76 -0.85 0.53 36.56
C THR A 76 -2.34 0.74 36.35
N PHE A 77 -2.99 1.54 37.18
CA PHE A 77 -4.42 1.77 37.08
C PHE A 77 -4.81 3.22 37.42
N THR A 78 -6.00 3.62 36.95
CA THR A 78 -6.68 4.85 37.35
C THR A 78 -8.05 4.52 37.94
N VAL A 79 -8.55 5.39 38.81
CA VAL A 79 -9.84 5.21 39.49
C VAL A 79 -10.90 6.00 38.73
N ILE A 80 -11.94 5.33 38.23
CA ILE A 80 -12.89 5.93 37.28
C ILE A 80 -13.68 7.08 37.91
N ARG A 81 -13.99 6.98 39.20
CA ARG A 81 -14.69 8.03 39.98
C ARG A 81 -13.99 9.39 39.91
N HIS A 82 -12.67 9.41 39.71
CA HIS A 82 -11.84 10.62 39.70
C HIS A 82 -11.62 11.21 38.30
N TYR A 83 -12.39 10.79 37.29
CA TYR A 83 -12.45 11.44 35.97
C TYR A 83 -13.47 12.60 35.90
N ASN A 84 -13.91 13.14 37.04
CA ASN A 84 -14.85 14.25 37.06
C ASN A 84 -14.14 15.61 36.89
N GLU A 85 -14.38 16.27 35.77
CA GLU A 85 -13.78 17.57 35.43
C GLU A 85 -14.07 18.66 36.48
N SER A 86 -15.29 18.68 37.04
CA SER A 86 -15.66 19.69 38.05
C SER A 86 -14.83 19.56 39.34
N MET A 87 -14.37 18.35 39.68
CA MET A 87 -13.51 18.11 40.83
C MET A 87 -12.07 18.56 40.56
N LEU A 88 -11.63 18.45 39.30
CA LEU A 88 -10.32 18.92 38.84
C LEU A 88 -10.27 20.47 38.80
N GLN A 89 -11.33 21.10 38.30
CA GLN A 89 -11.44 22.57 38.24
C GLN A 89 -11.48 23.21 39.64
N LYS A 90 -12.14 22.55 40.60
CA LYS A 90 -12.18 22.97 42.02
C LYS A 90 -10.86 22.72 42.78
N GLY A 91 -9.85 22.12 42.16
CA GLY A 91 -8.56 21.84 42.79
C GLY A 91 -8.59 20.74 43.86
N VAL A 92 -9.65 19.94 43.92
CA VAL A 92 -9.81 18.85 44.90
C VAL A 92 -8.93 17.65 44.54
N LEU A 93 -8.64 17.47 43.25
CA LEU A 93 -7.79 16.42 42.71
C LEU A 93 -6.57 17.02 42.00
N PRO A 94 -5.35 16.52 42.24
CA PRO A 94 -4.16 17.02 41.57
C PRO A 94 -4.07 16.57 40.10
N HIS A 95 -4.59 15.37 39.78
CA HIS A 95 -4.56 14.79 38.44
C HIS A 95 -5.83 13.96 38.18
N PRO A 96 -6.31 13.86 36.92
CA PRO A 96 -7.48 13.07 36.58
C PRO A 96 -7.24 11.58 36.84
N GLY A 97 -8.23 10.89 37.41
CA GLY A 97 -8.17 9.45 37.66
C GLY A 97 -7.27 9.04 38.83
N VAL A 98 -6.73 9.98 39.60
CA VAL A 98 -5.83 9.73 40.74
C VAL A 98 -6.43 10.31 42.02
N GLY A 99 -6.70 9.45 43.00
CA GLY A 99 -7.25 9.85 44.29
C GLY A 99 -7.35 8.69 45.29
N PRO A 100 -7.99 8.92 46.45
CA PRO A 100 -8.29 7.87 47.41
C PRO A 100 -9.25 6.85 46.76
N MET A 101 -8.98 5.57 46.99
CA MET A 101 -9.72 4.44 46.41
C MET A 101 -10.38 3.63 47.54
N TYR A 102 -11.66 3.34 47.38
CA TYR A 102 -12.39 2.37 48.21
C TYR A 102 -12.50 1.02 47.48
N THR A 103 -12.80 -0.05 48.22
CA THR A 103 -12.83 -1.43 47.69
C THR A 103 -13.83 -1.63 46.53
N GLU A 104 -14.89 -0.83 46.50
CA GLU A 104 -15.96 -0.88 45.49
C GLU A 104 -15.71 0.06 44.30
N ASP A 105 -14.68 0.92 44.35
CA ASP A 105 -14.41 1.88 43.28
C ASP A 105 -13.93 1.15 42.01
N PRO A 106 -14.58 1.35 40.85
CA PRO A 106 -14.16 0.71 39.61
C PRO A 106 -12.82 1.31 39.13
N VAL A 107 -11.87 0.42 38.83
CA VAL A 107 -10.53 0.77 38.34
C VAL A 107 -10.35 0.40 36.89
N LYS A 108 -9.62 1.25 36.16
CA LYS A 108 -9.19 0.99 34.79
C LYS A 108 -7.70 0.70 34.78
N HIS A 109 -7.33 -0.51 34.36
CA HIS A 109 -5.94 -0.93 34.24
C HIS A 109 -5.34 -0.49 32.90
N HIS A 110 -4.11 -0.01 32.94
CA HIS A 110 -3.34 0.47 31.79
C HIS A 110 -2.12 -0.43 31.61
N ALA A 111 -2.17 -1.30 30.59
CA ALA A 111 -1.06 -2.19 30.21
C ALA A 111 -0.68 -2.06 28.73
N TYR A 112 -1.48 -1.33 27.94
CA TYR A 112 -1.35 -1.28 26.48
C TYR A 112 -0.02 -0.69 26.02
N TYR A 113 0.58 0.23 26.77
CA TYR A 113 1.82 0.93 26.41
C TYR A 113 3.02 -0.01 26.25
N GLN A 114 3.02 -1.16 26.93
CA GLN A 114 4.02 -2.22 26.77
C GLN A 114 3.98 -2.83 25.36
N TRP A 115 2.78 -2.88 24.76
CA TRP A 115 2.51 -3.51 23.47
C TRP A 115 2.60 -2.55 22.28
N VAL A 116 2.58 -1.24 22.52
CA VAL A 116 2.59 -0.21 21.47
C VAL A 116 3.73 -0.39 20.45
N PRO A 117 5.00 -0.60 20.84
CA PRO A 117 6.09 -0.80 19.86
C PRO A 117 5.87 -2.00 18.94
N PHE A 118 5.43 -3.13 19.49
CA PHE A 118 5.20 -4.35 18.72
C PHE A 118 4.03 -4.20 17.77
N ILE A 119 2.97 -3.54 18.22
CA ILE A 119 1.80 -3.25 17.41
C ILE A 119 2.18 -2.31 16.26
N LEU A 120 2.80 -1.16 16.53
CA LEU A 120 3.19 -0.21 15.48
C LEU A 120 4.10 -0.88 14.42
N PHE A 121 5.01 -1.75 14.84
CA PHE A 121 5.85 -2.52 13.94
C PHE A 121 5.04 -3.51 13.09
N LEU A 122 4.14 -4.28 13.70
CA LEU A 122 3.27 -5.21 12.97
C LEU A 122 2.36 -4.46 11.99
N GLN A 123 1.81 -3.33 12.39
CA GLN A 123 1.02 -2.45 11.52
C GLN A 123 1.84 -2.01 10.31
N ALA A 124 3.12 -1.61 10.50
CA ALA A 124 4.01 -1.27 9.41
C ALA A 124 4.12 -2.43 8.39
N LEU A 125 4.38 -3.66 8.87
CA LEU A 125 4.48 -4.84 8.01
C LEU A 125 3.19 -5.11 7.23
N THR A 126 2.03 -4.98 7.87
CA THR A 126 0.74 -5.20 7.19
C THR A 126 0.45 -4.16 6.10
N PHE A 127 0.85 -2.90 6.27
CA PHE A 127 0.78 -1.89 5.20
C PHE A 127 1.73 -2.15 4.03
N TYR A 128 2.82 -2.89 4.27
CA TYR A 128 3.74 -3.32 3.21
C TYR A 128 3.23 -4.57 2.45
N ALA A 129 2.41 -5.41 3.10
CA ALA A 129 2.02 -6.72 2.58
C ALA A 129 1.27 -6.68 1.22
N PRO A 130 0.29 -5.79 0.96
CA PRO A 130 -0.37 -5.73 -0.34
C PRO A 130 0.60 -5.42 -1.49
N HIS A 131 1.61 -4.57 -1.24
CA HIS A 131 2.64 -4.27 -2.25
C HIS A 131 3.60 -5.45 -2.46
N LEU A 132 3.95 -6.18 -1.40
CA LEU A 132 4.75 -7.40 -1.54
C LEU A 132 4.01 -8.43 -2.40
N LEU A 133 2.72 -8.64 -2.13
CA LEU A 133 1.86 -9.52 -2.92
C LEU A 133 1.80 -9.08 -4.39
N TRP A 134 1.60 -7.78 -4.64
CA TRP A 134 1.62 -7.21 -5.98
C TRP A 134 2.95 -7.48 -6.69
N ARG A 135 4.07 -7.20 -6.03
CA ARG A 135 5.42 -7.38 -6.59
C ARG A 135 5.71 -8.84 -6.96
N VAL A 136 5.33 -9.78 -6.10
CA VAL A 136 5.48 -11.21 -6.37
C VAL A 136 4.59 -11.63 -7.54
N SER A 137 3.35 -11.13 -7.58
CA SER A 137 2.43 -11.44 -8.68
C SER A 137 2.81 -10.84 -10.02
N GLU A 138 3.43 -9.65 -10.05
CA GLU A 138 3.95 -9.04 -11.28
C GLU A 138 5.06 -9.94 -11.85
N GLY A 139 5.99 -10.39 -11.01
CA GLY A 139 7.10 -11.24 -11.46
C GLY A 139 8.09 -10.53 -12.40
N GLY A 140 8.00 -9.21 -12.51
CA GLY A 140 8.90 -8.38 -13.32
C GLY A 140 8.62 -8.40 -14.81
N ARG A 141 7.43 -8.84 -15.25
CA ARG A 141 7.08 -8.92 -16.67
C ARG A 141 7.11 -7.56 -17.35
N LEU A 142 6.53 -6.54 -16.72
CA LEU A 142 6.53 -5.19 -17.31
C LEU A 142 7.96 -4.65 -17.43
N LYS A 143 8.80 -4.96 -16.44
CA LYS A 143 10.22 -4.61 -16.48
C LYS A 143 10.91 -5.31 -17.65
N ASN A 144 10.72 -6.61 -17.81
CA ASN A 144 11.37 -7.40 -18.87
C ASN A 144 10.97 -6.95 -20.28
N LEU A 145 9.71 -6.52 -20.47
CA LEU A 145 9.21 -6.02 -21.77
C LEU A 145 9.82 -4.65 -22.15
N VAL A 146 10.04 -3.80 -21.15
CA VAL A 146 10.55 -2.44 -21.34
C VAL A 146 12.10 -2.39 -21.30
N ASP A 147 12.75 -3.43 -20.77
CA ASP A 147 14.20 -3.41 -20.55
C ASP A 147 14.98 -3.28 -21.86
N GLY A 148 15.83 -2.26 -21.92
CA GLY A 148 16.61 -1.90 -23.11
C GLY A 148 15.86 -1.13 -24.21
N LEU A 149 14.55 -0.84 -24.07
CA LEU A 149 13.83 0.03 -25.02
C LEU A 149 13.98 1.52 -24.70
N HIS A 150 14.23 1.88 -23.44
CA HIS A 150 14.33 3.29 -23.02
C HIS A 150 15.47 4.10 -23.68
N MET A 151 16.49 3.42 -24.21
CA MET A 151 17.59 4.08 -24.92
C MET A 151 17.47 3.90 -26.45
N ALA A 152 16.38 3.31 -26.94
CA ALA A 152 16.19 3.06 -28.36
C ALA A 152 16.05 4.36 -29.17
N HIS A 153 15.51 5.43 -28.59
CA HIS A 153 15.47 6.73 -29.29
C HIS A 153 16.87 7.26 -29.63
N LEU A 154 17.87 7.03 -28.76
CA LEU A 154 19.26 7.41 -29.02
C LEU A 154 19.88 6.58 -30.16
N SER A 155 19.46 5.32 -30.30
CA SER A 155 19.90 4.45 -31.41
C SER A 155 19.31 4.83 -32.77
N GLU A 156 18.22 5.59 -32.80
CA GLU A 156 17.66 6.11 -34.06
C GLU A 156 18.48 7.31 -34.55
N HIS A 157 19.00 8.11 -33.61
CA HIS A 157 19.75 9.32 -33.92
C HIS A 157 21.26 9.08 -34.11
N TYR A 158 21.81 8.04 -33.49
CA TYR A 158 23.15 7.53 -33.77
C TYR A 158 23.03 6.32 -34.67
N THR A 159 23.64 6.31 -35.85
CA THR A 159 23.69 5.16 -36.79
C THR A 159 24.58 4.04 -36.23
N ALA A 160 24.28 3.58 -35.01
CA ALA A 160 25.03 2.56 -34.30
C ALA A 160 24.74 1.19 -34.93
N LYS A 161 25.71 0.68 -35.71
CA LYS A 161 25.68 -0.66 -36.31
C LYS A 161 25.87 -1.80 -35.30
N SER A 162 26.26 -1.51 -34.06
CA SER A 162 26.53 -2.50 -33.02
C SER A 162 25.95 -2.09 -31.67
N ASN A 163 25.72 -3.07 -30.79
CA ASN A 163 25.24 -2.82 -29.44
C ASN A 163 26.37 -2.18 -28.61
N LEU A 164 26.22 -0.94 -28.17
CA LEU A 164 27.20 -0.28 -27.31
C LEU A 164 26.74 -0.30 -25.85
N THR A 165 27.52 -0.92 -24.98
CA THR A 165 27.27 -0.93 -23.53
C THR A 165 28.01 0.23 -22.86
N PHE A 166 27.29 1.23 -22.38
CA PHE A 166 27.82 2.32 -21.55
C PHE A 166 27.66 1.96 -20.07
N GLY A 167 28.72 1.42 -19.47
CA GLY A 167 28.74 1.03 -18.05
C GLY A 167 27.80 -0.14 -17.69
N PRO A 168 27.58 -0.42 -16.40
CA PRO A 168 26.89 -1.64 -15.95
C PRO A 168 25.35 -1.62 -16.14
N LYS A 169 24.75 -0.57 -16.72
CA LYS A 169 23.28 -0.40 -16.78
C LYS A 169 22.70 0.20 -18.06
N CYS A 170 23.53 0.68 -18.99
CA CYS A 170 23.03 1.30 -20.21
C CYS A 170 23.54 0.54 -21.43
N THR A 171 22.64 -0.08 -22.19
CA THR A 171 22.95 -0.73 -23.47
C THR A 171 22.21 0.00 -24.57
N LEU A 172 22.93 0.64 -25.48
CA LEU A 172 22.38 1.13 -26.73
C LEU A 172 22.20 -0.06 -27.67
N LEU A 173 20.95 -0.37 -27.98
CA LEU A 173 20.60 -1.41 -28.96
C LEU A 173 20.73 -0.84 -30.38
N SER A 174 21.10 -1.67 -31.36
CA SER A 174 21.02 -1.29 -32.78
C SER A 174 19.57 -1.28 -33.29
N ARG A 175 19.29 -0.58 -34.38
CA ARG A 175 17.93 -0.40 -34.92
C ARG A 175 17.20 -1.72 -35.18
N ASP A 176 17.88 -2.70 -35.75
CA ASP A 176 17.29 -4.02 -36.06
C ASP A 176 16.95 -4.80 -34.77
N THR A 177 17.76 -4.64 -33.72
CA THR A 177 17.49 -5.27 -32.42
C THR A 177 16.36 -4.57 -31.66
N VAL A 178 16.15 -3.27 -31.86
CA VAL A 178 14.98 -2.53 -31.35
C VAL A 178 13.72 -3.06 -32.02
N ASP A 179 13.71 -3.17 -33.34
CA ASP A 179 12.53 -3.66 -34.08
C ASP A 179 12.20 -5.12 -33.74
N ALA A 180 13.20 -5.99 -33.57
CA ALA A 180 13.01 -7.36 -33.07
C ALA A 180 12.41 -7.40 -31.66
N LYS A 181 12.84 -6.51 -30.76
CA LYS A 181 12.24 -6.41 -29.43
C LYS A 181 10.82 -5.84 -29.47
N LEU A 182 10.52 -4.85 -30.31
CA LEU A 182 9.16 -4.35 -30.48
C LEU A 182 8.24 -5.45 -31.03
N ALA A 183 8.71 -6.25 -31.98
CA ALA A 183 7.99 -7.43 -32.47
C ALA A 183 7.75 -8.45 -31.36
N THR A 184 8.73 -8.65 -30.47
CA THR A 184 8.55 -9.50 -29.27
C THR A 184 7.49 -8.93 -28.33
N VAL A 185 7.50 -7.62 -28.05
CA VAL A 185 6.47 -6.97 -27.21
C VAL A 185 5.08 -7.10 -27.84
N LYS A 186 4.97 -6.91 -29.16
CA LYS A 186 3.72 -7.14 -29.92
C LYS A 186 3.25 -8.59 -29.75
N ARG A 187 4.10 -9.57 -30.06
CA ARG A 187 3.77 -10.99 -29.98
C ARG A 187 3.34 -11.40 -28.57
N GLU A 188 4.05 -10.93 -27.55
CA GLU A 188 3.69 -11.18 -26.15
C GLU A 188 2.38 -10.50 -25.75
N PHE A 189 2.06 -9.34 -26.34
CA PHE A 189 0.77 -8.70 -26.11
C PHE A 189 -0.38 -9.52 -26.73
N SER A 190 -0.25 -9.91 -27.99
CA SER A 190 -1.29 -10.57 -28.78
C SER A 190 -1.51 -12.04 -28.40
N ASN A 191 -0.46 -12.79 -28.06
CA ASN A 191 -0.60 -14.22 -27.76
C ASN A 191 -1.09 -14.49 -26.32
N HIS A 192 -0.95 -13.51 -25.41
CA HIS A 192 -1.13 -13.73 -23.97
C HIS A 192 -2.24 -12.87 -23.32
N PHE A 193 -3.37 -12.66 -23.99
CA PHE A 193 -4.50 -11.88 -23.45
C PHE A 193 -5.00 -12.33 -22.06
N LEU A 194 -5.07 -13.65 -21.80
CA LEU A 194 -5.47 -14.18 -20.49
C LEU A 194 -4.49 -13.80 -19.38
N VAL A 195 -3.20 -13.74 -19.71
CA VAL A 195 -2.13 -13.38 -18.79
C VAL A 195 -2.24 -11.89 -18.40
N HIS A 196 -2.50 -11.02 -19.39
CA HIS A 196 -2.75 -9.59 -19.17
C HIS A 196 -4.01 -9.35 -18.32
N ARG A 197 -5.06 -10.15 -18.55
CA ARG A 197 -6.27 -10.13 -17.74
C ARG A 197 -6.00 -10.47 -16.28
N HIS A 198 -5.28 -11.56 -16.01
CA HIS A 198 -4.93 -11.94 -14.64
C HIS A 198 -4.02 -10.91 -13.97
N TRP A 199 -3.08 -10.34 -14.71
CA TRP A 199 -2.20 -9.28 -14.23
C TRP A 199 -3.01 -8.06 -13.74
N ALA A 200 -3.91 -7.54 -14.57
CA ALA A 200 -4.74 -6.39 -14.24
C ALA A 200 -5.74 -6.68 -13.11
N ALA A 201 -6.35 -7.87 -13.09
CA ALA A 201 -7.25 -8.27 -12.04
C ALA A 201 -6.54 -8.33 -10.67
N ARG A 202 -5.33 -8.89 -10.61
CA ARG A 202 -4.53 -8.94 -9.37
C ARG A 202 -4.06 -7.55 -8.94
N HIS A 203 -3.79 -6.64 -9.88
CA HIS A 203 -3.51 -5.24 -9.56
C HIS A 203 -4.70 -4.58 -8.84
N ILE A 204 -5.90 -4.69 -9.42
CA ILE A 204 -7.14 -4.13 -8.85
C ILE A 204 -7.44 -4.78 -7.50
N LEU A 205 -7.25 -6.09 -7.35
CA LEU A 205 -7.37 -6.79 -6.07
C LEU A 205 -6.43 -6.18 -5.01
N CYS A 206 -5.18 -5.89 -5.36
CA CYS A 206 -4.23 -5.27 -4.43
C CYS A 206 -4.63 -3.81 -4.08
N GLU A 207 -5.29 -3.06 -4.97
CA GLU A 207 -5.86 -1.74 -4.65
C GLU A 207 -6.98 -1.86 -3.61
N VAL A 208 -7.88 -2.85 -3.76
CA VAL A 208 -8.94 -3.13 -2.79
C VAL A 208 -8.36 -3.61 -1.46
N LEU A 209 -7.34 -4.47 -1.48
CA LEU A 209 -6.65 -4.93 -0.28
C LEU A 209 -5.99 -3.79 0.50
N ASN A 210 -5.48 -2.75 -0.16
CA ASN A 210 -4.96 -1.57 0.54
C ASN A 210 -6.05 -0.82 1.30
N LEU A 211 -7.22 -0.61 0.68
CA LEU A 211 -8.35 0.03 1.36
C LEU A 211 -8.84 -0.83 2.53
N LEU A 212 -9.00 -2.14 2.30
CA LEU A 212 -9.40 -3.08 3.35
C LEU A 212 -8.39 -3.08 4.51
N ASN A 213 -7.10 -3.14 4.21
CA ASN A 213 -6.06 -3.05 5.24
C ASN A 213 -6.16 -1.74 6.03
N CYS A 214 -6.34 -0.60 5.37
CA CYS A 214 -6.51 0.68 6.05
C CYS A 214 -7.72 0.68 7.01
N ILE A 215 -8.87 0.15 6.57
CA ILE A 215 -10.07 0.02 7.41
C ILE A 215 -9.80 -0.90 8.60
N LEU A 216 -9.19 -2.07 8.36
CA LEU A 216 -8.84 -3.01 9.42
C LEU A 216 -7.88 -2.39 10.44
N GLN A 217 -6.94 -1.57 10.00
CA GLN A 217 -6.00 -0.88 10.89
C GLN A 217 -6.69 0.20 11.75
N ILE A 218 -7.64 0.95 11.20
CA ILE A 218 -8.43 1.92 11.97
C ILE A 218 -9.29 1.20 13.02
N VAL A 219 -9.95 0.10 12.65
CA VAL A 219 -10.77 -0.71 13.56
C VAL A 219 -9.90 -1.34 14.65
N PHE A 220 -8.78 -1.95 14.28
CA PHE A 220 -7.85 -2.58 15.21
C PHE A 220 -7.30 -1.56 16.21
N THR A 221 -6.86 -0.39 15.74
CA THR A 221 -6.35 0.69 16.61
C THR A 221 -7.44 1.19 17.57
N ASN A 222 -8.69 1.26 17.10
CA ASN A 222 -9.82 1.63 17.96
C ASN A 222 -10.10 0.61 19.05
N VAL A 223 -10.09 -0.68 18.74
CA VAL A 223 -10.26 -1.74 19.74
C VAL A 223 -9.10 -1.71 20.74
N PHE A 224 -7.87 -1.56 20.25
CA PHE A 224 -6.66 -1.50 21.06
C PHE A 224 -6.68 -0.35 22.09
N LEU A 225 -7.17 0.83 21.70
CA LEU A 225 -7.29 2.01 22.58
C LEU A 225 -8.60 2.08 23.38
N GLY A 226 -9.37 0.99 23.46
CA GLY A 226 -10.59 0.93 24.27
C GLY A 226 -11.78 1.70 23.68
N ARG A 227 -11.92 1.68 22.34
CA ARG A 227 -13.03 2.26 21.56
C ARG A 227 -13.14 3.79 21.60
N LYS A 228 -12.03 4.48 21.85
CA LYS A 228 -11.97 5.95 21.89
C LYS A 228 -11.21 6.57 20.70
N PHE A 229 -10.61 5.76 19.83
CA PHE A 229 -9.79 6.26 18.72
C PHE A 229 -10.61 7.00 17.66
N TRP A 230 -11.84 6.55 17.37
CA TRP A 230 -12.64 7.15 16.30
C TRP A 230 -12.94 8.62 16.56
N ASN A 231 -13.29 8.96 17.81
CA ASN A 231 -13.63 10.31 18.23
C ASN A 231 -12.39 11.16 18.54
N LEU A 232 -11.18 10.58 18.51
CA LEU A 232 -9.96 11.28 18.90
C LEU A 232 -9.71 12.54 18.05
N GLY A 233 -9.84 12.43 16.72
CA GLY A 233 -9.61 13.55 15.80
C GLY A 233 -10.61 14.70 15.96
N PRO A 234 -11.94 14.45 15.88
CA PRO A 234 -12.94 15.49 16.08
C PRO A 234 -12.84 16.14 17.46
N SER A 235 -12.69 15.35 18.52
CA SER A 235 -12.53 15.90 19.87
C SER A 235 -11.26 16.75 20.01
N PHE A 236 -10.16 16.38 19.34
CA PHE A 236 -8.95 17.19 19.31
C PHE A 236 -9.11 18.52 18.54
N LEU A 237 -9.99 18.58 17.54
CA LEU A 237 -10.30 19.81 16.79
C LEU A 237 -11.28 20.73 17.54
N GLU A 238 -12.14 20.17 18.38
CA GLU A 238 -13.12 20.88 19.21
C GLU A 238 -12.53 21.36 20.55
N GLU A 239 -11.36 20.88 20.95
CA GLU A 239 -10.69 21.30 22.19
C GLU A 239 -10.20 22.75 22.09
N ASP A 240 -10.77 23.63 22.91
CA ASP A 240 -10.39 25.06 22.99
C ASP A 240 -8.99 25.30 23.62
N PHE A 241 -8.22 24.25 23.94
CA PHE A 241 -6.94 24.30 24.67
C PHE A 241 -6.98 25.08 26.01
N THR A 242 -8.16 25.44 26.50
CA THR A 242 -8.39 26.21 27.74
C THR A 242 -8.84 25.32 28.91
N GLY A 243 -9.30 24.10 28.64
CA GLY A 243 -9.70 23.11 29.63
C GLY A 243 -8.53 22.39 30.30
N LYS A 244 -8.75 21.85 31.51
CA LYS A 244 -7.73 21.08 32.27
C LYS A 244 -7.83 19.57 32.09
N MET A 245 -8.87 19.08 31.41
CA MET A 245 -9.10 17.65 31.20
C MET A 245 -9.36 17.38 29.73
N ASP A 246 -8.38 16.77 29.07
CA ASP A 246 -8.47 16.44 27.65
C ASP A 246 -9.07 15.02 27.48
N VAL A 247 -9.70 14.75 26.35
CA VAL A 247 -10.14 13.37 26.01
C VAL A 247 -8.92 12.43 25.99
N LEU A 248 -7.78 13.00 25.62
CA LEU A 248 -6.49 12.35 25.56
C LEU A 248 -6.00 11.91 26.94
N ASP A 249 -6.32 12.62 28.03
CA ASP A 249 -5.93 12.22 29.39
C ASP A 249 -6.68 10.97 29.89
N THR A 250 -7.83 10.66 29.29
CA THR A 250 -8.61 9.45 29.60
C THR A 250 -8.12 8.22 28.84
N VAL A 251 -7.58 8.42 27.63
CA VAL A 251 -7.02 7.35 26.77
C VAL A 251 -5.55 7.11 27.11
N PHE A 252 -4.78 8.17 27.29
CA PHE A 252 -3.35 8.22 27.56
C PHE A 252 -3.05 8.91 28.90
N PRO A 253 -3.39 8.29 30.04
CA PRO A 253 -3.14 8.92 31.34
C PRO A 253 -1.65 9.13 31.55
N LYS A 254 -1.27 10.37 31.85
CA LYS A 254 0.11 10.78 32.15
C LYS A 254 0.51 10.44 33.59
N VAL A 255 -0.46 10.29 34.48
CA VAL A 255 -0.27 9.93 35.89
C VAL A 255 -1.18 8.74 36.22
N THR A 256 -0.63 7.73 36.89
CA THR A 256 -1.34 6.50 37.26
C THR A 256 -0.98 6.06 38.67
N LYS A 257 -1.78 5.17 39.27
CA LYS A 257 -1.49 4.53 40.56
C LYS A 257 -0.92 3.13 40.35
N CYS A 258 -0.05 2.70 41.26
CA CYS A 258 0.51 1.36 41.33
C CYS A 258 0.52 0.90 42.80
N HIS A 259 0.22 -0.38 43.04
CA HIS A 259 0.29 -1.00 44.35
C HIS A 259 1.47 -1.96 44.41
N PHE A 260 2.42 -1.68 45.30
CA PHE A 260 3.55 -2.57 45.58
C PHE A 260 3.34 -3.23 46.94
N TYR A 261 3.39 -4.56 46.99
CA TYR A 261 3.25 -5.33 48.22
C TYR A 261 4.62 -5.84 48.65
N LYS A 262 4.99 -5.61 49.91
CA LYS A 262 6.20 -6.20 50.52
C LYS A 262 5.86 -6.85 51.84
N TYR A 263 6.67 -7.82 52.25
CA TYR A 263 6.60 -8.38 53.59
C TYR A 263 7.40 -7.52 54.55
N GLY A 264 6.78 -7.13 55.67
CA GLY A 264 7.46 -6.49 56.79
C GLY A 264 8.31 -7.49 57.59
N PRO A 265 9.13 -7.01 58.55
CA PRO A 265 9.97 -7.87 59.39
C PRO A 265 9.21 -8.96 60.16
N THR A 266 7.92 -8.72 60.47
CA THR A 266 7.02 -9.66 61.14
C THR A 266 6.28 -10.61 60.19
N GLY A 267 6.55 -10.55 58.88
CA GLY A 267 5.85 -11.36 57.88
C GLY A 267 4.45 -10.85 57.50
N SER A 268 4.01 -9.70 58.01
CA SER A 268 2.77 -9.07 57.57
C SER A 268 2.93 -8.38 56.21
N ILE A 269 1.87 -8.41 55.39
CA ILE A 269 1.85 -7.74 54.08
C ILE A 269 1.70 -6.23 54.28
N GLN A 270 2.66 -5.47 53.80
CA GLN A 270 2.64 -4.01 53.76
C GLN A 270 2.34 -3.55 52.33
N LYS A 271 1.26 -2.79 52.17
CA LYS A 271 0.86 -2.18 50.89
C LYS A 271 1.47 -0.78 50.76
N HIS A 272 2.20 -0.56 49.68
CA HIS A 272 2.75 0.73 49.31
C HIS A 272 2.04 1.27 48.06
N ASP A 273 1.40 2.43 48.21
CA ASP A 273 0.78 3.17 47.11
C ASP A 273 1.81 4.07 46.46
N ALA A 274 2.08 3.84 45.17
CA ALA A 274 2.96 4.67 44.37
C ALA A 274 2.16 5.47 43.35
N LEU A 275 2.54 6.74 43.18
CA LEU A 275 2.05 7.60 42.11
C LEU A 275 3.10 7.62 41.00
N CYS A 276 2.72 7.20 39.81
CA CYS A 276 3.65 6.98 38.70
C CYS A 276 3.35 7.89 37.52
N ILE A 277 4.37 8.60 37.06
CA ILE A 277 4.35 9.44 35.87
C ILE A 277 4.76 8.58 34.67
N MET A 278 3.89 8.55 33.65
CA MET A 278 4.01 7.75 32.44
C MET A 278 4.52 8.61 31.28
N ALA A 279 5.84 8.81 31.21
CA ALA A 279 6.48 9.59 30.14
C ALA A 279 6.17 9.00 28.74
N LEU A 280 6.03 7.68 28.65
CA LEU A 280 5.71 6.99 27.39
C LEU A 280 4.34 7.38 26.82
N ASN A 281 3.37 7.69 27.68
CA ASN A 281 2.02 8.04 27.25
C ASN A 281 1.94 9.45 26.64
N VAL A 282 2.81 10.39 27.05
CA VAL A 282 2.90 11.72 26.42
C VAL A 282 3.25 11.58 24.94
N ILE A 283 4.12 10.64 24.60
CA ILE A 283 4.54 10.38 23.22
C ILE A 283 3.49 9.59 22.45
N ASN A 284 2.94 8.55 23.07
CA ASN A 284 1.87 7.75 22.47
C ASN A 284 0.68 8.63 22.09
N GLU A 285 0.30 9.57 22.95
CA GLU A 285 -0.73 10.56 22.67
C GLU A 285 -0.45 11.31 21.35
N LYS A 286 0.76 11.87 21.17
CA LYS A 286 1.10 12.61 19.95
C LYS A 286 1.18 11.72 18.72
N ILE A 287 1.72 10.51 18.86
CA ILE A 287 1.79 9.53 17.76
C ILE A 287 0.38 9.13 17.31
N PHE A 288 -0.50 8.73 18.21
CA PHE A 288 -1.83 8.24 17.85
C PHE A 288 -2.73 9.38 17.33
N THR A 289 -2.59 10.60 17.83
CA THR A 289 -3.27 11.77 17.24
C THR A 289 -2.78 12.01 15.82
N PHE A 290 -1.47 12.00 15.56
CA PHE A 290 -0.93 12.13 14.21
C PHE A 290 -1.40 10.99 13.29
N LEU A 291 -1.36 9.75 13.76
CA LEU A 291 -1.79 8.57 13.01
C LEU A 291 -3.28 8.62 12.66
N TRP A 292 -4.12 9.21 13.50
CA TRP A 292 -5.53 9.39 13.20
C TRP A 292 -5.74 10.22 11.93
N PHE A 293 -5.10 11.40 11.84
CA PHE A 293 -5.18 12.24 10.65
C PHE A 293 -4.52 11.58 9.44
N TRP A 294 -3.39 10.90 9.65
CA TRP A 294 -2.72 10.18 8.58
C TRP A 294 -3.58 9.05 8.00
N TYR A 295 -4.24 8.25 8.83
CA TYR A 295 -5.15 7.20 8.40
C TYR A 295 -6.38 7.76 7.68
N LEU A 296 -6.90 8.91 8.09
CA LEU A 296 -7.95 9.60 7.35
C LEU A 296 -7.48 10.00 5.94
N VAL A 297 -6.29 10.57 5.80
CA VAL A 297 -5.70 10.90 4.49
C VAL A 297 -5.52 9.65 3.63
N LEU A 298 -4.98 8.56 4.20
CA LEU A 298 -4.83 7.29 3.49
C LEU A 298 -6.15 6.72 3.03
N PHE A 299 -7.18 6.78 3.89
CA PHE A 299 -8.52 6.31 3.55
C PHE A 299 -9.07 7.10 2.36
N CYS A 300 -9.00 8.44 2.39
CA CYS A 300 -9.42 9.32 1.30
C CYS A 300 -8.66 9.03 -0.01
N VAL A 301 -7.34 8.90 0.04
CA VAL A 301 -6.50 8.58 -1.14
C VAL A 301 -6.87 7.20 -1.71
N SER A 302 -7.16 6.22 -0.86
CA SER A 302 -7.55 4.87 -1.28
C SER A 302 -8.93 4.84 -1.93
N VAL A 303 -9.90 5.54 -1.33
CA VAL A 303 -11.24 5.69 -1.88
C VAL A 303 -11.18 6.40 -3.23
N LEU A 304 -10.45 7.52 -3.34
CA LEU A 304 -10.27 8.23 -4.61
C LEU A 304 -9.60 7.37 -5.68
N ALA A 305 -8.63 6.52 -5.31
CA ALA A 305 -7.99 5.61 -6.25
C ALA A 305 -8.97 4.54 -6.78
N ILE A 306 -9.81 3.98 -5.92
CA ILE A 306 -10.84 3.01 -6.34
C ILE A 306 -11.93 3.70 -7.16
N LEU A 307 -12.39 4.89 -6.76
CA LEU A 307 -13.36 5.67 -7.54
C LEU A 307 -12.81 6.00 -8.93
N TRP A 308 -11.55 6.42 -9.02
CA TRP A 308 -10.86 6.63 -10.29
C TRP A 308 -10.81 5.35 -11.12
N ARG A 309 -10.51 4.20 -10.51
CA ARG A 309 -10.50 2.91 -11.19
C ARG A 309 -11.88 2.54 -11.74
N THR A 310 -12.93 2.65 -10.93
CA THR A 310 -14.31 2.40 -11.33
C THR A 310 -14.73 3.34 -12.46
N LEU A 311 -14.38 4.62 -12.38
CA LEU A 311 -14.66 5.60 -13.44
C LEU A 311 -13.98 5.22 -14.75
N THR A 312 -12.70 4.83 -14.71
CA THR A 312 -11.99 4.38 -15.92
C THR A 312 -12.61 3.12 -16.52
N LEU A 313 -13.11 2.19 -15.70
CA LEU A 313 -13.77 0.97 -16.15
C LEU A 313 -15.09 1.26 -16.88
N ILE A 314 -15.91 2.16 -16.35
CA ILE A 314 -17.19 2.54 -16.95
C ILE A 314 -16.97 3.37 -18.24
N LEU A 315 -16.07 4.35 -18.19
CA LEU A 315 -15.87 5.28 -19.30
C LEU A 315 -15.11 4.67 -20.46
N HIS A 316 -14.20 3.73 -20.22
CA HIS A 316 -13.50 3.01 -21.29
C HIS A 316 -14.49 2.37 -22.25
N ASN A 317 -15.50 1.66 -21.73
CA ASN A 317 -16.49 0.97 -22.54
C ASN A 317 -17.47 1.91 -23.27
N ARG A 318 -17.50 3.21 -22.90
CA ARG A 318 -18.48 4.18 -23.41
C ARG A 318 -17.87 5.22 -24.35
N SER A 319 -16.60 5.59 -24.19
CA SER A 319 -16.01 6.72 -24.91
C SER A 319 -14.57 6.48 -25.32
N TYR A 320 -14.34 6.33 -26.62
CA TYR A 320 -12.99 6.27 -27.19
C TYR A 320 -12.21 7.57 -26.96
N LYS A 321 -12.89 8.73 -26.88
CA LYS A 321 -12.25 10.03 -26.58
C LYS A 321 -11.65 10.05 -25.18
N PHE A 322 -12.35 9.47 -24.21
CA PHE A 322 -11.84 9.33 -22.84
C PHE A 322 -10.65 8.37 -22.80
N THR A 323 -10.76 7.21 -23.45
CA THR A 323 -9.65 6.25 -23.59
C THR A 323 -8.40 6.91 -24.21
N ALA A 324 -8.58 7.70 -25.27
CA ALA A 324 -7.51 8.45 -25.93
C ALA A 324 -6.88 9.51 -25.00
N LEU A 325 -7.70 10.23 -24.22
CA LEU A 325 -7.23 11.22 -23.26
C LEU A 325 -6.36 10.60 -22.17
N ILE A 326 -6.80 9.49 -21.58
CA ILE A 326 -6.04 8.80 -20.53
C ILE A 326 -4.73 8.23 -21.07
N LEU A 327 -4.75 7.66 -22.28
CA LEU A 327 -3.55 7.15 -22.91
C LEU A 327 -2.58 8.26 -23.32
N SER A 328 -3.09 9.43 -23.72
CA SER A 328 -2.32 10.64 -23.99
C SER A 328 -1.56 11.14 -22.75
N PHE A 329 -2.15 11.04 -21.55
CA PHE A 329 -1.43 11.35 -20.31
C PHE A 329 -0.27 10.40 -20.01
N ALA A 330 -0.34 9.15 -20.48
CA ALA A 330 0.74 8.19 -20.32
C ALA A 330 1.81 8.33 -21.41
N SER A 331 1.40 8.55 -22.66
CA SER A 331 2.27 8.74 -23.82
C SER A 331 1.89 10.05 -24.53
N PRO A 332 2.58 11.17 -24.22
CA PRO A 332 2.24 12.48 -24.77
C PRO A 332 2.34 12.48 -26.30
N GLY A 333 1.28 12.95 -26.98
CA GLY A 333 1.22 13.27 -28.41
C GLY A 333 -0.07 12.86 -29.11
N ARG A 334 -0.16 13.12 -30.43
CA ARG A 334 -1.38 12.87 -31.20
C ARG A 334 -1.54 11.38 -31.53
N LEU A 335 -2.53 10.75 -30.91
CA LEU A 335 -2.98 9.39 -31.22
C LEU A 335 -4.06 9.46 -32.32
N ASN A 336 -4.03 8.51 -33.27
CA ASN A 336 -5.01 8.47 -34.35
C ASN A 336 -6.39 8.07 -33.79
N PRO A 337 -7.47 8.83 -34.06
CA PRO A 337 -8.80 8.51 -33.54
C PRO A 337 -9.33 7.14 -33.97
N GLN A 338 -8.95 6.67 -35.16
CA GLN A 338 -9.36 5.36 -35.68
C GLN A 338 -8.75 4.22 -34.86
N ASP A 339 -7.45 4.28 -34.57
CA ASP A 339 -6.75 3.29 -33.75
C ASP A 339 -7.38 3.21 -32.34
N MET A 340 -7.72 4.37 -31.77
CA MET A 340 -8.34 4.45 -30.44
C MET A 340 -9.75 3.85 -30.43
N ALA A 341 -10.50 4.00 -31.51
CA ALA A 341 -11.83 3.40 -31.65
C ALA A 341 -11.73 1.87 -31.72
N ILE A 342 -10.77 1.33 -32.48
CA ILE A 342 -10.54 -0.12 -32.59
C ILE A 342 -10.15 -0.70 -31.23
N ILE A 343 -9.20 -0.08 -30.53
CA ILE A 343 -8.76 -0.50 -29.19
C ILE A 343 -9.93 -0.50 -28.21
N THR A 344 -10.74 0.55 -28.22
CA THR A 344 -11.90 0.66 -27.30
C THR A 344 -12.96 -0.40 -27.59
N LEU A 345 -13.12 -0.81 -28.86
CA LEU A 345 -14.10 -1.81 -29.26
C LEU A 345 -13.62 -3.26 -29.03
N ARG A 346 -12.34 -3.53 -29.30
CA ARG A 346 -11.77 -4.89 -29.33
C ARG A 346 -11.13 -5.31 -28.01
N LEU A 347 -10.48 -4.39 -27.29
CA LEU A 347 -9.79 -4.72 -26.04
C LEU A 347 -10.73 -4.58 -24.86
N ARG A 348 -10.67 -5.55 -23.94
CA ARG A 348 -11.35 -5.43 -22.65
C ARG A 348 -10.60 -4.44 -21.77
N PHE A 349 -11.29 -3.90 -20.77
CA PHE A 349 -10.70 -2.98 -19.80
C PHE A 349 -9.41 -3.50 -19.15
N THR A 350 -9.32 -4.80 -18.84
CA THR A 350 -8.13 -5.38 -18.22
C THR A 350 -6.91 -5.39 -19.14
N GLU A 351 -7.12 -5.63 -20.44
CA GLU A 351 -6.05 -5.64 -21.44
C GLU A 351 -5.62 -4.21 -21.76
N TRP A 352 -6.58 -3.30 -21.89
CA TRP A 352 -6.32 -1.87 -22.00
C TRP A 352 -5.56 -1.33 -20.79
N LEU A 353 -5.89 -1.79 -19.57
CA LEU A 353 -5.19 -1.35 -18.37
C LEU A 353 -3.71 -1.77 -18.41
N PHE A 354 -3.41 -2.99 -18.85
CA PHE A 354 -2.02 -3.43 -19.06
C PHE A 354 -1.32 -2.56 -20.11
N LEU A 355 -1.98 -2.29 -21.24
CA LEU A 355 -1.47 -1.40 -22.29
C LEU A 355 -1.21 0.03 -21.76
N TYR A 356 -2.05 0.55 -20.88
CA TYR A 356 -1.85 1.84 -20.20
C TYR A 356 -0.59 1.82 -19.32
N TYR A 357 -0.35 0.76 -18.54
CA TYR A 357 0.88 0.64 -17.77
C TYR A 357 2.12 0.45 -18.65
N LEU A 358 1.99 -0.22 -19.80
CA LEU A 358 3.06 -0.31 -20.79
C LEU A 358 3.39 1.07 -21.38
N ALA A 359 2.38 1.85 -21.76
CA ALA A 359 2.53 3.22 -22.25
C ALA A 359 3.25 4.12 -21.24
N LYS A 360 2.89 4.01 -19.95
CA LYS A 360 3.50 4.79 -18.87
C LYS A 360 4.99 4.48 -18.65
N ASN A 361 5.42 3.30 -19.05
CA ASN A 361 6.77 2.81 -18.84
C ASN A 361 7.60 2.79 -20.14
N MET A 362 7.06 3.22 -21.27
CA MET A 362 7.78 3.21 -22.55
C MET A 362 7.78 4.61 -23.17
N ASP A 363 8.80 4.94 -23.96
CA ASP A 363 8.86 6.21 -24.66
C ASP A 363 7.68 6.37 -25.63
N ALA A 364 7.13 7.59 -25.68
CA ALA A 364 5.90 7.88 -26.42
C ALA A 364 5.99 7.55 -27.92
N HIS A 365 7.18 7.68 -28.53
CA HIS A 365 7.39 7.34 -29.93
C HIS A 365 7.32 5.82 -30.16
N LEU A 366 8.07 5.04 -29.37
CA LEU A 366 8.10 3.58 -29.44
C LEU A 366 6.73 2.98 -29.14
N PHE A 367 6.05 3.51 -28.13
CA PHE A 367 4.69 3.09 -27.79
C PHE A 367 3.73 3.26 -28.95
N ARG A 368 3.79 4.37 -29.69
CA ARG A 368 2.93 4.56 -30.87
C ARG A 368 3.24 3.58 -32.00
N LYS A 369 4.51 3.20 -32.20
CA LYS A 369 4.88 2.18 -33.19
C LYS A 369 4.27 0.82 -32.83
N VAL A 370 4.43 0.39 -31.57
CA VAL A 370 3.82 -0.85 -31.04
C VAL A 370 2.28 -0.78 -31.10
N LEU A 371 1.70 0.35 -30.75
CA LEU A 371 0.25 0.56 -30.74
C LEU A 371 -0.36 0.40 -32.14
N ARG A 372 0.29 0.94 -33.18
CA ARG A 372 -0.14 0.76 -34.57
C ARG A 372 -0.08 -0.69 -34.98
N GLN A 373 1.04 -1.38 -34.70
CA GLN A 373 1.20 -2.79 -34.99
C GLN A 373 0.14 -3.68 -34.32
N ILE A 374 -0.21 -3.40 -33.07
CA ILE A 374 -1.29 -4.09 -32.35
C ILE A 374 -2.66 -3.76 -32.98
N THR A 375 -2.89 -2.50 -33.36
CA THR A 375 -4.16 -2.06 -33.96
C THR A 375 -4.38 -2.69 -35.34
N ASP A 376 -3.33 -2.79 -36.16
CA ASP A 376 -3.39 -3.39 -37.49
C ASP A 376 -3.76 -4.88 -37.42
N GLU A 377 -3.16 -5.62 -36.47
CA GLU A 377 -3.49 -7.02 -36.20
C GLU A 377 -4.93 -7.21 -35.67
N LEU A 378 -5.39 -6.31 -34.79
CA LEU A 378 -6.79 -6.31 -34.32
C LEU A 378 -7.80 -5.96 -35.42
N ARG A 379 -7.36 -5.32 -36.51
CA ARG A 379 -8.19 -4.97 -37.67
C ARG A 379 -8.33 -6.15 -38.63
N HIS A 380 -7.27 -6.95 -38.80
CA HIS A 380 -7.20 -8.09 -39.72
C HIS A 380 -6.92 -9.42 -38.98
N PRO A 381 -7.87 -9.96 -38.21
CA PRO A 381 -7.65 -11.19 -37.45
C PRO A 381 -7.43 -12.45 -38.32
N ASN A 382 -7.86 -12.44 -39.60
CA ASN A 382 -7.95 -13.65 -40.43
C ASN A 382 -6.92 -13.74 -41.58
N GLU A 383 -6.09 -12.71 -41.83
CA GLU A 383 -5.08 -12.75 -42.91
C GLU A 383 -3.72 -13.27 -42.43
N LEU A 384 -3.47 -13.27 -41.11
CA LEU A 384 -2.19 -13.67 -40.53
C LEU A 384 -2.09 -15.18 -40.23
N GLU A 385 -3.22 -15.89 -40.06
CA GLU A 385 -3.20 -17.37 -39.97
C GLU A 385 -2.86 -18.01 -41.33
N SER A 386 -3.05 -17.30 -42.45
CA SER A 386 -2.74 -17.80 -43.79
C SER A 386 -1.30 -17.56 -44.27
N GLU A 387 -0.53 -16.70 -43.60
CA GLU A 387 0.87 -16.42 -43.99
C GLU A 387 1.90 -17.29 -43.25
N ASP A 388 1.62 -17.74 -42.02
CA ASP A 388 2.54 -18.62 -41.26
C ASP A 388 2.53 -20.08 -41.74
N ASP A 389 1.57 -20.49 -42.58
CA ASP A 389 1.45 -21.88 -43.08
C ASP A 389 2.04 -22.09 -44.48
N HIS A 390 2.69 -21.07 -45.07
CA HIS A 390 3.22 -21.13 -46.44
C HIS A 390 4.75 -21.10 -46.60
N ASP A 391 5.52 -21.06 -45.51
CA ASP A 391 7.00 -20.99 -45.59
C ASP A 391 7.75 -22.21 -45.02
N ASP A 392 7.07 -23.34 -44.76
CA ASP A 392 7.71 -24.56 -44.22
C ASP A 392 7.18 -25.87 -44.83
N ARG A 393 7.23 -26.04 -46.17
CA ARG A 393 7.19 -27.38 -46.79
C ARG A 393 8.01 -27.49 -48.08
N GLU A 394 9.33 -27.47 -47.96
CA GLU A 394 10.18 -28.29 -48.83
C GLU A 394 10.73 -29.49 -48.04
N GLY A 395 10.32 -30.70 -48.45
CA GLY A 395 11.02 -31.95 -48.16
C GLY A 395 10.53 -32.74 -46.95
N ILE A 396 9.70 -33.76 -47.20
CA ILE A 396 9.99 -35.19 -46.97
C ILE A 396 8.72 -35.98 -47.32
N ASP A 397 8.83 -36.80 -48.37
CA ASP A 397 7.84 -37.80 -48.75
C ASP A 397 7.72 -38.86 -47.65
N THR A 398 6.53 -39.04 -47.09
CA THR A 398 6.06 -40.37 -46.65
C THR A 398 4.55 -40.49 -46.81
N VAL A 399 4.17 -41.66 -47.31
CA VAL A 399 2.86 -42.14 -47.73
C VAL A 399 2.04 -42.63 -46.51
N ASP A 400 0.76 -42.23 -46.46
CA ASP A 400 -0.43 -42.99 -46.00
C ASP A 400 -1.42 -42.23 -45.09
N GLY A 401 -2.64 -42.03 -45.62
CA GLY A 401 -3.89 -42.52 -45.00
C GLY A 401 -4.61 -41.73 -43.88
N LEU A 402 -5.81 -41.22 -44.25
CA LEU A 402 -7.02 -40.94 -43.45
C LEU A 402 -7.08 -39.69 -42.53
N GLY A 403 -8.04 -38.79 -42.81
CA GLY A 403 -8.63 -37.85 -41.83
C GLY A 403 -10.03 -38.31 -41.38
N PRO A 404 -10.90 -37.43 -40.82
CA PRO A 404 -10.65 -36.30 -39.91
C PRO A 404 -11.57 -36.37 -38.65
N GLY A 405 -11.32 -35.56 -37.60
CA GLY A 405 -12.30 -35.41 -36.51
C GLY A 405 -11.92 -34.49 -35.35
N GLY A 406 -12.52 -33.29 -35.33
CA GLY A 406 -12.95 -32.55 -34.12
C GLY A 406 -11.92 -31.73 -33.35
N ASP A 407 -12.09 -30.40 -33.30
CA ASP A 407 -12.78 -29.73 -32.18
C ASP A 407 -13.02 -28.24 -32.54
N ASP A 408 -14.28 -27.88 -32.81
CA ASP A 408 -14.70 -26.57 -33.34
C ASP A 408 -15.52 -25.79 -32.28
N SER A 409 -15.23 -26.03 -30.99
CA SER A 409 -16.03 -25.51 -29.87
C SER A 409 -15.62 -24.11 -29.38
N ASP A 410 -14.39 -23.67 -29.65
CA ASP A 410 -13.87 -22.41 -29.09
C ASP A 410 -14.16 -21.19 -29.97
N ILE A 411 -14.42 -21.39 -31.27
CA ILE A 411 -14.77 -20.32 -32.23
C ILE A 411 -16.21 -19.84 -32.01
N ALA A 412 -17.09 -20.66 -31.44
CA ALA A 412 -18.49 -20.33 -31.22
C ALA A 412 -18.70 -19.25 -30.13
N MET A 413 -17.83 -19.19 -29.10
CA MET A 413 -17.97 -18.21 -28.01
C MET A 413 -17.61 -16.78 -28.41
N VAL A 414 -16.83 -16.59 -29.48
CA VAL A 414 -16.49 -15.26 -30.01
C VAL A 414 -17.57 -14.74 -30.96
N LYS A 415 -18.29 -15.64 -31.65
CA LYS A 415 -19.30 -15.28 -32.66
C LYS A 415 -20.64 -14.80 -32.08
N LEU A 416 -21.00 -15.22 -30.86
CA LEU A 416 -22.31 -14.92 -30.26
C LEU A 416 -22.50 -13.50 -29.70
N ARG A 417 -21.48 -12.62 -29.74
CA ARG A 417 -21.57 -11.30 -29.09
C ARG A 417 -21.87 -10.12 -30.02
N TYR A 418 -21.92 -10.30 -31.35
CA TYR A 418 -22.16 -9.19 -32.28
C TYR A 418 -22.92 -9.62 -33.54
N GLU A 419 -24.22 -9.89 -33.42
CA GLU A 419 -25.16 -9.54 -34.48
C GLU A 419 -25.72 -8.15 -34.19
N PRO A 420 -25.52 -7.16 -35.09
CA PRO A 420 -26.18 -5.87 -34.96
C PRO A 420 -27.63 -6.03 -35.46
N GLU A 421 -28.61 -5.89 -34.57
CA GLU A 421 -30.00 -5.69 -34.99
C GLU A 421 -30.10 -4.36 -35.74
N HIS A 422 -30.06 -4.43 -37.07
CA HIS A 422 -30.60 -3.38 -37.92
C HIS A 422 -31.49 -3.99 -39.00
N LYS A 423 -32.76 -3.56 -38.94
CA LYS A 423 -33.85 -3.65 -39.93
C LYS A 423 -34.66 -4.95 -39.95
N LYS A 424 -35.93 -4.83 -39.51
CA LYS A 424 -37.11 -5.11 -40.36
C LYS A 424 -38.35 -4.37 -39.83
N ALA A 425 -39.02 -3.71 -40.77
CA ALA A 425 -40.39 -3.20 -40.82
C ALA A 425 -40.88 -2.23 -39.73
#